data_AF-A0AAV5LD31-F1
#
_entry.id   AF-A0AAV5LD31-F1
#
_cell.length_a   1.000
_cell.length_b   1.000
_cell.length_c   1.000
_cell.angle_alpha   90.00
_cell.angle_beta   90.00
_cell.angle_gamma   90.00
#
_symmetry.space_group_name_H-M   'P 1'
#
loop_
_entity.id
_entity.type
_entity.pdbx_description
1 polymer ?
#
loop_
_entity_poly.entity_id
_entity_poly.type
_entity_poly.pdbx_seq_one_letter_code
_entity_poly.pdbx_strand_id
1 'polypeptide(L)'
;MMLVGLVEEVTAWASFPSHHCHRTQLSSSFPAFPCKDGKHHNPQLLSLKQSLSPQPTNRAEKSLCFHIPHHDAPVPHVEPTRIAIVYTHPQLIMLAVATMAVSPLHRSKMGSWVLLLVLLALFGLNLSHLLMDGSLSTEYSSAIGDPGMKNPNVRVALEAWNFCNEVGVEAPGMGSPRWADCANLYCPSIDDSLGRNPLGYGCKCKVHHKVNDTDNNLGAGDKFPFVGFESYTDPDLYATEKELYLASLCEVNESMKPWQFWMIMLKNGNFDKNTTLCPENGRKVSKIITGRNFPCFGEGCMNQPLVYHNYSRLVSSGEENDSLIGEFYGTYDLDANLSKGVGNNSFFSVSWHKNISTGSWIFSHRLTTSAKYPWLMLYLRADATEGFNGGYHYNGRGIMHKLPESPNFWVKLTLDIKHGGGSNSQFYLVDIGSCWKNNGEPCDGDVLTDVTRYSEMIINPATTSWCRPDNLVSCPPYHISSTGEIIYRNDTKHFPYSAYHLYCSPGNAKYFEKPYDICDPYSNPQAQELVQILPHPEWAIHGYPEKKGDGWIGDSRTWELDVGALSSRLYFYQDPGTKPARRIWSSINVGTEIYVSQAGETAEWTVSDFDVLVSGEATPKGKGSY
;
A
#
# COMPACT_ATOMS: atom_id res chain seq x y z
N MET A 1 46.63 -2.45 -41.46
CA MET A 1 46.13 -2.75 -42.82
C MET A 1 44.67 -2.31 -42.85
N MET A 2 44.34 -1.08 -43.29
CA MET A 2 44.10 -0.65 -44.69
C MET A 2 43.05 -1.54 -45.37
N LEU A 3 41.93 -1.09 -45.97
CA LEU A 3 41.46 0.19 -46.57
C LEU A 3 39.89 0.14 -46.55
N VAL A 4 39.13 1.19 -46.18
CA VAL A 4 38.57 2.31 -47.00
C VAL A 4 37.52 1.91 -48.06
N GLY A 5 36.34 2.55 -47.99
CA GLY A 5 35.34 2.64 -49.05
C GLY A 5 34.19 3.60 -48.70
N LEU A 6 34.43 4.92 -48.87
CA LEU A 6 33.43 6.00 -48.87
C LEU A 6 32.61 5.98 -50.16
N VAL A 7 31.31 6.32 -50.10
CA VAL A 7 30.59 7.10 -51.13
C VAL A 7 29.58 8.03 -50.42
N GLU A 8 29.78 9.33 -50.58
CA GLU A 8 28.79 10.39 -50.33
C GLU A 8 27.87 10.53 -51.55
N GLU A 9 26.60 10.90 -51.34
CA GLU A 9 25.94 11.78 -52.30
C GLU A 9 24.92 12.70 -51.61
N VAL A 10 25.03 13.97 -51.96
CA VAL A 10 24.29 15.14 -51.48
C VAL A 10 23.19 15.45 -52.50
N THR A 11 21.97 15.75 -52.05
CA THR A 11 21.12 16.75 -52.75
C THR A 11 20.16 17.42 -51.77
N ALA A 12 20.09 18.74 -51.92
CA ALA A 12 19.24 19.67 -51.18
C ALA A 12 18.14 20.25 -52.11
N TRP A 13 17.31 21.13 -51.53
CA TRP A 13 16.25 21.99 -52.10
C TRP A 13 14.84 21.35 -52.01
N ALA A 14 13.77 22.00 -51.54
CA ALA A 14 13.42 23.42 -51.55
C ALA A 14 12.43 23.82 -50.43
N SER A 15 12.12 25.11 -50.38
CA SER A 15 11.65 25.92 -49.25
C SER A 15 10.24 26.53 -49.46
N PHE A 16 9.60 26.93 -48.35
CA PHE A 16 8.53 27.95 -48.14
C PHE A 16 7.06 27.64 -48.52
N PRO A 17 6.02 28.34 -47.96
CA PRO A 17 6.05 29.53 -47.10
C PRO A 17 5.22 29.54 -45.80
N SER A 18 5.55 30.58 -45.04
CA SER A 18 4.96 31.21 -43.85
C SER A 18 3.50 31.67 -43.94
N HIS A 19 2.80 31.68 -42.78
CA HIS A 19 1.73 32.65 -42.49
C HIS A 19 1.98 33.38 -41.16
N HIS A 20 1.97 34.71 -41.24
CA HIS A 20 1.98 35.67 -40.14
C HIS A 20 0.67 35.68 -39.34
N CYS A 21 0.77 35.93 -38.03
CA CYS A 21 -0.24 36.70 -37.31
C CYS A 21 0.44 37.56 -36.24
N HIS A 22 0.45 38.88 -36.48
CA HIS A 22 0.85 39.91 -35.53
C HIS A 22 -0.23 40.07 -34.45
N ARG A 23 0.17 40.20 -33.17
CA ARG A 23 -0.58 41.04 -32.23
C ARG A 23 0.37 41.87 -31.38
N THR A 24 0.04 43.14 -31.35
CA THR A 24 0.75 44.33 -30.90
C THR A 24 0.90 44.38 -29.39
N GLN A 25 2.12 44.68 -28.93
CA GLN A 25 2.38 45.22 -27.59
C GLN A 25 2.20 46.75 -27.61
N LEU A 26 1.51 47.27 -26.61
CA LEU A 26 1.46 48.70 -26.28
C LEU A 26 2.28 48.93 -25.01
N SER A 27 3.22 49.86 -25.14
CA SER A 27 4.10 50.42 -24.14
C SER A 27 3.39 51.36 -23.17
N SER A 28 3.82 51.38 -21.91
CA SER A 28 3.94 52.62 -21.14
C SER A 28 5.08 52.53 -20.13
N SER A 29 5.82 53.62 -20.05
CA SER A 29 7.20 53.78 -19.59
C SER A 29 7.30 54.71 -18.37
N PHE A 30 8.06 54.28 -17.34
CA PHE A 30 8.99 55.02 -16.42
C PHE A 30 8.46 56.19 -15.53
N PRO A 31 9.21 56.69 -14.51
CA PRO A 31 10.59 56.42 -14.00
C PRO A 31 10.68 56.05 -12.49
N ALA A 32 11.65 55.29 -11.95
CA ALA A 32 13.07 55.53 -11.62
C ALA A 32 13.40 56.58 -10.52
N PHE A 33 14.03 56.10 -9.41
CA PHE A 33 15.22 56.60 -8.67
C PHE A 33 15.17 56.58 -7.11
N PRO A 34 16.32 56.56 -6.39
CA PRO A 34 16.57 55.74 -5.18
C PRO A 34 17.10 56.57 -3.98
N CYS A 35 17.42 55.91 -2.84
CA CYS A 35 18.46 56.26 -1.83
C CYS A 35 18.32 55.29 -0.62
N LYS A 36 19.32 54.48 -0.26
CA LYS A 36 20.52 54.72 0.59
C LYS A 36 20.27 54.79 2.12
N ASP A 37 20.99 53.89 2.81
CA ASP A 37 21.65 53.98 4.14
C ASP A 37 20.85 54.28 5.43
N GLY A 38 21.06 53.46 6.47
CA GLY A 38 20.71 53.83 7.85
C GLY A 38 20.86 52.73 8.90
N LYS A 39 21.92 52.79 9.71
CA LYS A 39 22.27 51.91 10.84
C LYS A 39 21.50 52.21 12.14
N HIS A 40 21.48 51.20 13.03
CA HIS A 40 21.30 51.25 14.52
C HIS A 40 19.93 51.77 15.04
N HIS A 41 19.32 51.33 16.14
CA HIS A 41 19.77 50.79 17.42
C HIS A 41 18.63 49.97 18.09
N ASN A 42 19.03 49.03 18.94
CA ASN A 42 18.25 48.40 20.02
C ASN A 42 17.71 49.47 21.01
N PRO A 43 16.61 49.21 21.75
CA PRO A 43 16.86 48.86 23.16
C PRO A 43 15.91 47.79 23.74
N GLN A 44 16.50 47.00 24.63
CA GLN A 44 15.83 46.28 25.71
C GLN A 44 15.19 47.27 26.70
N LEU A 45 14.05 46.92 27.31
CA LEU A 45 13.91 46.85 28.78
C LEU A 45 12.55 46.24 29.23
N LEU A 46 12.66 45.28 30.15
CA LEU A 46 11.80 44.92 31.29
C LEU A 46 10.25 44.89 31.16
N SER A 47 9.63 43.71 31.29
CA SER A 47 9.12 43.10 32.54
C SER A 47 7.83 43.73 33.11
N LEU A 48 6.73 42.97 33.11
CA LEU A 48 5.99 42.70 34.35
C LEU A 48 5.07 41.46 34.21
N LYS A 49 5.14 40.60 35.23
CA LYS A 49 4.21 39.49 35.51
C LYS A 49 2.82 40.05 35.87
N GLN A 50 1.75 39.34 35.50
CA GLN A 50 0.72 38.92 36.47
C GLN A 50 -0.28 37.93 35.86
N SER A 51 -0.35 36.77 36.51
CA SER A 51 -1.45 35.80 36.47
C SER A 51 -2.76 36.42 36.95
N LEU A 52 -3.90 35.96 36.41
CA LEU A 52 -5.13 35.68 37.18
C LEU A 52 -6.20 35.04 36.26
N SER A 53 -6.71 33.90 36.71
CA SER A 53 -7.97 33.23 36.38
C SER A 53 -8.51 32.71 37.73
N PRO A 54 -9.75 32.24 37.94
CA PRO A 54 -10.92 32.11 37.05
C PRO A 54 -12.22 32.69 37.65
N GLN A 55 -13.33 32.71 36.88
CA GLN A 55 -14.69 32.24 37.27
C GLN A 55 -15.82 32.80 36.36
N PRO A 56 -17.00 32.14 36.33
CA PRO A 56 -17.81 31.92 35.12
C PRO A 56 -19.08 32.79 35.08
N THR A 57 -19.70 32.89 33.88
CA THR A 57 -21.09 33.36 33.76
C THR A 57 -21.89 32.59 32.72
N ASN A 58 -23.14 32.37 33.12
CA ASN A 58 -24.21 31.56 32.56
C ASN A 58 -24.74 31.98 31.18
N ARG A 59 -25.17 30.94 30.43
CA ARG A 59 -26.52 30.71 29.89
C ARG A 59 -27.21 31.87 29.16
N ALA A 60 -27.38 31.73 27.86
CA ALA A 60 -28.49 32.31 27.11
C ALA A 60 -29.04 31.28 26.12
N GLU A 61 -30.26 30.84 26.40
CA GLU A 61 -31.12 30.03 25.53
C GLU A 61 -31.59 30.88 24.33
N LYS A 62 -31.52 30.32 23.12
CA LYS A 62 -32.38 30.75 22.01
C LYS A 62 -32.97 29.52 21.33
N SER A 63 -34.28 29.42 21.46
CA SER A 63 -35.19 28.54 20.76
C SER A 63 -35.16 28.76 19.26
N LEU A 64 -35.08 27.68 18.49
CA LEU A 64 -35.52 27.66 17.09
C LEU A 64 -36.40 26.44 16.85
N CYS A 65 -37.62 26.72 16.41
CA CYS A 65 -38.67 25.77 16.08
C CYS A 65 -38.29 24.93 14.86
N PHE A 66 -38.49 23.62 14.93
CA PHE A 66 -38.55 22.75 13.76
C PHE A 66 -39.97 22.20 13.61
N HIS A 67 -40.54 22.45 12.44
CA HIS A 67 -41.80 21.91 11.94
C HIS A 67 -41.60 20.45 11.50
N ILE A 68 -42.51 19.59 11.93
CA ILE A 68 -42.65 18.20 11.49
C ILE A 68 -43.63 18.18 10.31
N PRO A 69 -43.31 17.56 9.16
CA PRO A 69 -44.32 17.05 8.25
C PRO A 69 -44.49 15.55 8.42
N HIS A 70 -45.73 15.15 8.70
CA HIS A 70 -46.26 13.81 8.50
C HIS A 70 -46.15 13.41 7.02
N HIS A 71 -45.71 12.18 6.74
CA HIS A 71 -46.14 11.47 5.53
C HIS A 71 -46.24 9.97 5.78
N ASP A 72 -47.38 9.44 5.33
CA ASP A 72 -47.89 8.09 5.51
C ASP A 72 -47.06 7.01 4.81
N ALA A 73 -46.94 5.86 5.48
CA ALA A 73 -46.38 4.63 4.92
C ALA A 73 -47.50 3.77 4.29
N PRO A 74 -47.31 3.20 3.08
CA PRO A 74 -48.14 2.12 2.59
C PRO A 74 -47.51 0.75 2.88
N VAL A 75 -48.34 -0.14 3.42
CA VAL A 75 -48.11 -1.59 3.57
C VAL A 75 -48.16 -2.25 2.18
N PRO A 76 -47.24 -3.18 1.84
CA PRO A 76 -47.48 -4.12 0.76
C PRO A 76 -47.74 -5.54 1.26
N HIS A 77 -48.71 -6.14 0.58
CA HIS A 77 -49.22 -7.49 0.69
C HIS A 77 -48.15 -8.58 0.48
N VAL A 78 -48.32 -9.69 1.20
CA VAL A 78 -47.59 -10.96 1.02
C VAL A 78 -48.32 -11.81 -0.02
N GLU A 79 -47.66 -12.10 -1.14
CA GLU A 79 -48.02 -13.21 -2.05
C GLU A 79 -47.03 -14.38 -1.88
N PRO A 80 -47.49 -15.65 -1.95
CA PRO A 80 -46.63 -16.80 -1.79
C PRO A 80 -46.01 -17.23 -3.13
N THR A 81 -44.69 -17.11 -3.26
CA THR A 81 -43.97 -17.68 -4.41
C THR A 81 -43.56 -19.13 -4.08
N ARG A 82 -44.07 -20.07 -4.87
CA ARG A 82 -43.69 -21.49 -4.87
C ARG A 82 -42.25 -21.62 -5.36
N ILE A 83 -41.37 -22.25 -4.56
CA ILE A 83 -40.07 -22.73 -5.03
C ILE A 83 -40.20 -24.22 -5.32
N ALA A 84 -40.05 -24.57 -6.60
CA ALA A 84 -39.85 -25.94 -7.05
C ALA A 84 -38.39 -26.33 -6.80
N ILE A 85 -38.17 -27.40 -6.04
CA ILE A 85 -36.84 -28.00 -5.86
C ILE A 85 -36.67 -29.08 -6.92
N VAL A 86 -35.80 -28.81 -7.88
CA VAL A 86 -35.35 -29.77 -8.91
C VAL A 86 -34.16 -30.52 -8.33
N TYR A 87 -34.34 -31.80 -7.98
CA TYR A 87 -33.23 -32.70 -7.61
C TYR A 87 -32.63 -33.32 -8.87
N THR A 88 -31.37 -33.03 -9.15
CA THR A 88 -30.58 -33.65 -10.22
C THR A 88 -29.41 -34.42 -9.62
N HIS A 89 -29.62 -35.66 -9.16
CA HIS A 89 -28.53 -36.64 -9.12
C HIS A 89 -29.02 -38.10 -9.10
N PRO A 90 -28.63 -38.94 -10.10
CA PRO A 90 -29.17 -40.29 -10.28
C PRO A 90 -28.24 -41.35 -9.67
N GLN A 91 -28.18 -41.45 -8.34
CA GLN A 91 -27.50 -42.58 -7.68
C GLN A 91 -28.24 -43.16 -6.45
N LEU A 92 -29.37 -42.59 -6.04
CA LEU A 92 -30.16 -43.10 -4.90
C LEU A 92 -31.40 -43.95 -5.26
N ILE A 93 -31.66 -44.24 -6.54
CA ILE A 93 -32.87 -44.97 -6.98
C ILE A 93 -32.64 -46.49 -7.11
N MET A 94 -31.41 -46.99 -6.95
CA MET A 94 -31.07 -48.40 -7.21
C MET A 94 -30.77 -49.22 -5.94
N LEU A 95 -31.49 -49.01 -4.83
CA LEU A 95 -31.47 -49.94 -3.69
C LEU A 95 -32.83 -50.23 -3.04
N ALA A 96 -33.92 -49.70 -3.60
CA ALA A 96 -35.28 -49.90 -3.06
C ALA A 96 -36.11 -50.98 -3.78
N VAL A 97 -35.55 -51.71 -4.75
CA VAL A 97 -36.30 -52.66 -5.61
C VAL A 97 -35.84 -54.12 -5.51
N ALA A 98 -34.93 -54.47 -4.60
CA ALA A 98 -34.37 -55.83 -4.52
C ALA A 98 -34.57 -56.54 -3.17
N THR A 99 -35.73 -56.42 -2.54
CA THR A 99 -36.14 -57.35 -1.46
C THR A 99 -37.67 -57.50 -1.39
N MET A 100 -38.30 -57.97 -2.47
CA MET A 100 -39.64 -58.57 -2.40
C MET A 100 -39.68 -59.82 -3.28
N ALA A 101 -39.20 -60.95 -2.77
CA ALA A 101 -39.60 -62.31 -3.18
C ALA A 101 -38.74 -63.37 -2.47
N VAL A 102 -38.98 -63.64 -1.18
CA VAL A 102 -38.65 -64.97 -0.61
C VAL A 102 -39.69 -65.33 0.45
N SER A 103 -40.46 -66.38 0.16
CA SER A 103 -41.44 -67.02 1.04
C SER A 103 -40.75 -67.71 2.24
N PRO A 104 -41.46 -67.98 3.35
CA PRO A 104 -40.84 -68.24 4.64
C PRO A 104 -40.57 -69.73 4.86
N LEU A 105 -39.34 -70.14 5.21
CA LEU A 105 -39.08 -71.35 5.99
C LEU A 105 -37.60 -71.45 6.44
N HIS A 106 -37.40 -71.32 7.75
CA HIS A 106 -36.33 -71.88 8.59
C HIS A 106 -34.85 -71.41 8.48
N ARG A 107 -34.29 -71.16 9.67
CA ARG A 107 -32.88 -70.88 10.09
C ARG A 107 -32.48 -69.40 10.09
N SER A 108 -32.59 -68.69 11.20
CA SER A 108 -31.90 -68.81 12.50
C SER A 108 -30.41 -68.43 12.46
N LYS A 109 -30.11 -67.36 13.20
CA LYS A 109 -28.80 -66.89 13.71
C LYS A 109 -27.73 -66.42 12.72
N MET A 110 -27.65 -66.90 11.48
CA MET A 110 -26.57 -66.48 10.56
C MET A 110 -26.74 -65.07 9.96
N GLY A 111 -27.97 -64.67 9.64
CA GLY A 111 -28.26 -63.34 9.08
C GLY A 111 -27.98 -62.18 10.04
N SER A 112 -28.07 -62.42 11.36
CA SER A 112 -27.84 -61.38 12.37
C SER A 112 -26.37 -60.99 12.50
N TRP A 113 -25.45 -61.94 12.30
CA TRP A 113 -24.01 -61.67 12.38
C TRP A 113 -23.49 -60.98 11.13
N VAL A 114 -24.00 -61.33 9.95
CA VAL A 114 -23.67 -60.64 8.71
C VAL A 114 -24.18 -59.20 8.73
N LEU A 115 -25.40 -58.98 9.22
CA LEU A 115 -25.95 -57.63 9.34
C LEU A 115 -25.15 -56.78 10.35
N LEU A 116 -24.72 -57.37 11.47
CA LEU A 116 -23.89 -56.67 12.46
C LEU A 116 -22.49 -56.33 11.90
N LEU A 117 -21.87 -57.23 11.13
CA LEU A 117 -20.58 -56.98 10.48
C LEU A 117 -20.68 -55.91 9.39
N VAL A 118 -21.77 -55.89 8.62
CA VAL A 118 -22.03 -54.83 7.62
C VAL A 118 -22.27 -53.49 8.31
N LEU A 119 -23.03 -53.47 9.41
CA LEU A 119 -23.25 -52.26 10.21
C LEU A 119 -21.97 -51.74 10.85
N LEU A 120 -21.10 -52.62 11.37
CA LEU A 120 -19.79 -52.25 11.93
C LEU A 120 -18.82 -51.76 10.85
N ALA A 121 -18.83 -52.36 9.65
CA ALA A 121 -18.03 -51.89 8.53
C ALA A 121 -18.50 -50.53 8.00
N LEU A 122 -19.82 -50.32 7.92
CA LEU A 122 -20.41 -49.02 7.59
C LEU A 122 -20.14 -47.97 8.68
N PHE A 123 -20.16 -48.36 9.96
CA PHE A 123 -19.82 -47.47 11.07
C PHE A 123 -18.31 -47.12 11.06
N GLY A 124 -17.45 -48.08 10.75
CA GLY A 124 -16.01 -47.88 10.57
C GLY A 124 -15.68 -46.96 9.39
N LEU A 125 -16.36 -47.13 8.24
CA LEU A 125 -16.22 -46.27 7.06
C LEU A 125 -16.74 -44.85 7.32
N ASN A 126 -17.87 -44.71 8.03
CA ASN A 126 -18.41 -43.41 8.43
C ASN A 126 -17.52 -42.73 9.48
N LEU A 127 -16.89 -43.48 10.39
CA LEU A 127 -15.96 -42.94 11.38
C LEU A 127 -14.62 -42.53 10.74
N SER A 128 -14.14 -43.28 9.73
CA SER A 128 -12.98 -42.84 8.93
C SER A 128 -13.28 -41.64 8.05
N HIS A 129 -14.52 -41.48 7.54
CA HIS A 129 -14.94 -40.24 6.89
C HIS A 129 -15.05 -39.08 7.89
N LEU A 130 -15.59 -39.30 9.10
CA LEU A 130 -15.67 -38.28 10.16
C LEU A 130 -14.29 -37.85 10.70
N LEU A 131 -13.30 -38.76 10.70
CA LEU A 131 -11.94 -38.48 11.16
C LEU A 131 -11.02 -37.93 10.06
N MET A 132 -11.40 -38.04 8.78
CA MET A 132 -10.70 -37.44 7.64
C MET A 132 -11.27 -36.08 7.21
N ASP A 133 -12.50 -35.73 7.61
CA ASP A 133 -13.10 -34.39 7.44
C ASP A 133 -12.75 -33.39 8.56
N GLY A 134 -11.75 -33.74 9.39
CA GLY A 134 -11.22 -32.89 10.46
C GLY A 134 -10.18 -31.86 10.01
N SER A 135 -9.88 -31.72 8.71
CA SER A 135 -9.25 -30.50 8.23
C SER A 135 -10.34 -29.45 8.08
N LEU A 136 -10.42 -28.51 9.02
CA LEU A 136 -11.06 -27.24 8.77
C LEU A 136 -10.33 -26.68 7.53
N SER A 137 -10.88 -26.85 6.33
CA SER A 137 -10.40 -26.08 5.18
C SER A 137 -10.79 -24.65 5.53
N THR A 138 -9.88 -23.92 6.18
CA THR A 138 -10.03 -22.50 6.37
C THR A 138 -10.15 -21.91 4.97
N GLU A 139 -11.37 -21.60 4.58
CA GLU A 139 -11.66 -20.96 3.31
C GLU A 139 -11.05 -19.57 3.39
N TYR A 140 -9.93 -19.38 2.71
CA TYR A 140 -9.28 -18.08 2.58
C TYR A 140 -9.99 -17.31 1.46
N SER A 141 -10.33 -16.06 1.73
CA SER A 141 -10.83 -15.12 0.72
C SER A 141 -9.83 -13.99 0.53
N SER A 142 -9.80 -13.41 -0.66
CA SER A 142 -9.01 -12.19 -0.86
C SER A 142 -9.55 -11.04 -0.01
N ALA A 143 -8.63 -10.26 0.53
CA ALA A 143 -8.86 -9.03 1.26
C ALA A 143 -8.84 -7.80 0.36
N ILE A 144 -8.36 -7.94 -0.88
CA ILE A 144 -8.19 -6.84 -1.83
C ILE A 144 -9.21 -6.91 -2.97
N GLY A 145 -9.55 -5.74 -3.50
CA GLY A 145 -10.52 -5.61 -4.59
C GLY A 145 -10.04 -6.07 -5.97
N ASP A 146 -8.73 -6.30 -6.13
CA ASP A 146 -8.12 -6.82 -7.37
C ASP A 146 -7.29 -8.08 -7.09
N PRO A 147 -7.93 -9.22 -6.73
CA PRO A 147 -7.22 -10.44 -6.34
C PRO A 147 -6.29 -10.95 -7.44
N GLY A 148 -5.00 -11.08 -7.12
CA GLY A 148 -3.97 -11.52 -8.07
C GLY A 148 -3.73 -10.53 -9.22
N MET A 149 -4.15 -9.28 -9.07
CA MET A 149 -4.03 -8.21 -10.08
C MET A 149 -4.74 -8.54 -11.41
N LYS A 150 -5.91 -9.19 -11.36
CA LYS A 150 -6.60 -9.72 -12.54
C LYS A 150 -7.66 -8.80 -13.15
N ASN A 151 -8.04 -7.71 -12.49
CA ASN A 151 -9.04 -6.77 -12.98
C ASN A 151 -8.64 -6.24 -14.38
N PRO A 152 -9.51 -6.26 -15.39
CA PRO A 152 -9.19 -5.73 -16.71
C PRO A 152 -9.07 -4.20 -16.73
N ASN A 153 -9.64 -3.53 -15.72
CA ASN A 153 -9.57 -2.08 -15.56
C ASN A 153 -8.33 -1.68 -14.75
N VAL A 154 -7.78 -0.51 -15.05
CA VAL A 154 -6.63 0.05 -14.32
C VAL A 154 -7.14 0.88 -13.15
N ARG A 155 -6.51 0.69 -11.98
CA ARG A 155 -6.73 1.45 -10.76
C ARG A 155 -5.40 1.66 -10.04
N VAL A 156 -4.76 2.78 -10.32
CA VAL A 156 -3.43 3.11 -9.78
C VAL A 156 -3.44 4.54 -9.29
N ALA A 157 -2.97 4.77 -8.07
CA ALA A 157 -2.67 6.10 -7.56
C ALA A 157 -1.17 6.24 -7.32
N LEU A 158 -0.72 7.48 -7.27
CA LEU A 158 0.62 7.86 -6.88
C LEU A 158 0.54 8.91 -5.78
N GLU A 159 1.41 8.73 -4.79
CA GLU A 159 1.72 9.69 -3.77
C GLU A 159 3.21 9.92 -3.71
N ALA A 160 3.61 11.18 -3.54
CA ALA A 160 5.01 11.54 -3.44
C ALA A 160 5.25 12.50 -2.27
N TRP A 161 6.17 12.11 -1.38
CA TRP A 161 6.37 12.79 -0.11
C TRP A 161 7.79 13.28 0.09
N ASN A 162 7.92 14.20 1.04
CA ASN A 162 9.18 14.50 1.70
C ASN A 162 9.49 13.50 2.83
N PHE A 163 10.58 13.73 3.56
CA PHE A 163 11.09 12.86 4.63
C PHE A 163 10.06 12.45 5.69
N CYS A 164 9.16 13.34 6.08
CA CYS A 164 8.23 13.12 7.19
C CYS A 164 6.81 12.80 6.75
N ASN A 165 6.62 12.32 5.51
CA ASN A 165 5.32 11.99 4.95
C ASN A 165 4.38 13.20 4.82
N GLU A 166 4.97 14.37 4.57
CA GLU A 166 4.26 15.62 4.29
C GLU A 166 4.63 16.13 2.89
N VAL A 167 3.89 17.11 2.40
CA VAL A 167 4.19 17.87 1.18
C VAL A 167 5.11 19.04 1.54
N GLY A 168 4.74 19.81 2.55
CA GLY A 168 5.38 21.08 2.94
C GLY A 168 5.16 22.17 1.90
N VAL A 169 5.82 22.06 0.74
CA VAL A 169 5.70 23.02 -0.37
C VAL A 169 5.57 22.29 -1.70
N GLU A 170 4.55 22.65 -2.47
CA GLU A 170 4.36 22.12 -3.82
C GLU A 170 5.50 22.55 -4.76
N ALA A 171 5.96 21.62 -5.59
CA ALA A 171 6.92 21.87 -6.64
C ALA A 171 6.29 22.84 -7.67
N PRO A 172 7.06 23.82 -8.16
CA PRO A 172 6.53 24.86 -9.05
C PRO A 172 5.79 24.29 -10.27
N GLY A 173 4.53 24.66 -10.42
CA GLY A 173 3.69 24.29 -11.57
C GLY A 173 3.26 22.82 -11.63
N MET A 174 3.43 22.06 -10.55
CA MET A 174 3.06 20.64 -10.48
C MET A 174 1.72 20.39 -9.79
N GLY A 175 1.30 21.28 -8.88
CA GLY A 175 0.14 21.07 -8.01
C GLY A 175 0.42 20.02 -6.94
N SER A 176 -0.63 19.46 -6.37
CA SER A 176 -0.52 18.51 -5.26
C SER A 176 0.11 17.18 -5.69
N PRO A 177 0.92 16.52 -4.84
CA PRO A 177 1.66 15.32 -5.20
C PRO A 177 0.80 14.04 -5.22
N ARG A 178 -0.54 14.19 -5.23
CA ARG A 178 -1.47 13.07 -5.44
C ARG A 178 -1.91 12.99 -6.89
N TRP A 179 -1.73 11.82 -7.48
CA TRP A 179 -2.08 11.53 -8.86
C TRP A 179 -2.82 10.20 -8.95
N ALA A 180 -3.63 10.02 -9.98
CA ALA A 180 -4.27 8.74 -10.25
C ALA A 180 -4.43 8.47 -11.75
N ASP A 181 -4.43 7.18 -12.10
CA ASP A 181 -4.88 6.64 -13.37
C ASP A 181 -5.94 5.57 -13.12
N CYS A 182 -7.17 5.92 -13.49
CA CYS A 182 -8.31 5.04 -13.36
C CYS A 182 -9.02 4.96 -14.71
N ALA A 183 -8.89 3.82 -15.37
CA ALA A 183 -9.37 3.63 -16.73
C ALA A 183 -10.16 2.32 -16.84
N ASN A 184 -11.34 2.39 -17.46
CA ASN A 184 -12.16 1.22 -17.74
C ASN A 184 -11.94 0.76 -19.18
N LEU A 185 -11.70 -0.54 -19.36
CA LEU A 185 -11.63 -1.18 -20.66
C LEU A 185 -13.03 -1.71 -21.03
N TYR A 186 -13.62 -1.14 -22.07
CA TYR A 186 -14.92 -1.58 -22.59
C TYR A 186 -14.74 -2.28 -23.94
N CYS A 187 -14.94 -3.59 -23.93
CA CYS A 187 -14.90 -4.44 -25.13
C CYS A 187 -16.33 -4.90 -25.46
N PRO A 188 -16.94 -4.41 -26.56
CA PRO A 188 -18.27 -4.88 -26.96
C PRO A 188 -18.24 -6.39 -27.26
N SER A 189 -19.16 -7.15 -26.70
CA SER A 189 -19.32 -8.57 -27.05
C SER A 189 -19.94 -8.70 -28.45
N ILE A 190 -19.53 -9.73 -29.19
CA ILE A 190 -20.05 -10.01 -30.54
C ILE A 190 -21.58 -10.24 -30.52
N ASP A 191 -22.15 -10.71 -29.39
CA ASP A 191 -23.60 -10.96 -29.24
C ASP A 191 -24.46 -9.70 -29.10
N ASP A 192 -23.87 -8.54 -28.76
CA ASP A 192 -24.61 -7.25 -28.70
C ASP A 192 -24.86 -6.66 -30.11
N SER A 193 -24.38 -7.33 -31.15
CA SER A 193 -24.50 -6.93 -32.56
C SER A 193 -25.60 -7.68 -33.33
N LEU A 194 -26.74 -7.95 -32.69
CA LEU A 194 -27.97 -8.38 -33.40
C LEU A 194 -28.56 -7.29 -34.35
N GLY A 195 -27.87 -6.17 -34.53
CA GLY A 195 -28.07 -5.24 -35.64
C GLY A 195 -26.99 -5.41 -36.70
N ARG A 196 -27.26 -6.22 -37.74
CA ARG A 196 -26.47 -6.36 -38.98
C ARG A 196 -25.63 -5.12 -39.34
N ASN A 197 -24.31 -5.26 -39.33
CA ASN A 197 -23.45 -4.54 -40.26
C ASN A 197 -22.68 -5.56 -41.12
N PRO A 198 -22.91 -5.64 -42.45
CA PRO A 198 -22.29 -6.65 -43.32
C PRO A 198 -20.82 -6.36 -43.69
N LEU A 199 -20.18 -5.40 -43.01
CA LEU A 199 -18.80 -5.01 -43.27
C LEU A 199 -18.03 -5.27 -41.97
N GLY A 200 -17.15 -6.28 -41.99
CA GLY A 200 -16.39 -6.81 -40.85
C GLY A 200 -15.45 -5.80 -40.18
N TYR A 201 -16.00 -4.77 -39.58
CA TYR A 201 -15.31 -3.93 -38.61
C TYR A 201 -15.39 -4.63 -37.25
N GLY A 202 -14.30 -5.27 -36.83
CA GLY A 202 -14.19 -5.92 -35.53
C GLY A 202 -14.64 -5.01 -34.38
N CYS A 203 -15.24 -5.61 -33.34
CA CYS A 203 -15.59 -4.90 -32.11
C CYS A 203 -14.30 -4.31 -31.50
N LYS A 204 -14.09 -3.01 -31.65
CA LYS A 204 -12.91 -2.33 -31.09
C LYS A 204 -13.17 -2.01 -29.61
N CYS A 205 -12.31 -2.48 -28.72
CA CYS A 205 -12.35 -2.05 -27.34
C CYS A 205 -12.09 -0.54 -27.25
N LYS A 206 -12.64 0.10 -26.21
CA LYS A 206 -12.47 1.52 -25.91
C LYS A 206 -12.01 1.69 -24.46
N VAL A 207 -11.21 2.73 -24.23
CA VAL A 207 -10.74 3.11 -22.90
C VAL A 207 -11.54 4.32 -22.43
N HIS A 208 -12.11 4.23 -21.23
CA HIS A 208 -12.81 5.32 -20.57
C HIS A 208 -12.07 5.74 -19.30
N HIS A 209 -11.40 6.89 -19.35
CA HIS A 209 -10.71 7.47 -18.20
C HIS A 209 -11.72 8.10 -17.24
N LYS A 210 -11.57 7.77 -15.96
CA LYS A 210 -12.31 8.36 -14.83
C LYS A 210 -11.58 9.55 -14.21
N VAL A 211 -10.26 9.59 -14.37
CA VAL A 211 -9.38 10.68 -13.93
C VAL A 211 -8.69 11.25 -15.15
N ASN A 212 -8.60 12.58 -15.24
CA ASN A 212 -7.98 13.30 -16.36
C ASN A 212 -6.97 14.35 -15.86
N ASP A 213 -6.35 15.09 -16.79
CA ASP A 213 -5.32 16.08 -16.46
C ASP A 213 -5.83 17.18 -15.51
N THR A 214 -7.09 17.59 -15.64
CA THR A 214 -7.64 18.65 -14.76
C THR A 214 -7.78 18.18 -13.32
N ASP A 215 -8.00 16.88 -13.10
CA ASP A 215 -8.06 16.28 -11.76
C ASP A 215 -6.66 16.13 -11.17
N ASN A 216 -5.71 15.63 -11.96
CA ASN A 216 -4.32 15.40 -11.54
C ASN A 216 -3.54 16.71 -11.34
N ASN A 217 -3.87 17.79 -12.04
CA ASN A 217 -3.17 19.09 -11.92
C ASN A 217 -3.67 19.96 -10.75
N LEU A 218 -4.69 19.54 -10.00
CA LEU A 218 -5.18 20.30 -8.84
C LEU A 218 -4.08 20.51 -7.79
N GLY A 219 -3.93 21.74 -7.31
CA GLY A 219 -2.99 22.12 -6.26
C GLY A 219 -3.64 22.90 -5.11
N ALA A 220 -2.86 23.17 -4.07
CA ALA A 220 -3.33 23.85 -2.88
C ALA A 220 -4.05 25.18 -3.22
N GLY A 221 -5.29 25.31 -2.76
CA GLY A 221 -6.17 26.46 -3.01
C GLY A 221 -7.11 26.32 -4.21
N ASP A 222 -6.93 25.30 -5.06
CA ASP A 222 -7.83 25.03 -6.18
C ASP A 222 -9.14 24.39 -5.71
N LYS A 223 -10.25 24.81 -6.31
CA LYS A 223 -11.56 24.23 -6.00
C LYS A 223 -11.73 22.88 -6.70
N PHE A 224 -12.17 21.87 -5.94
CA PHE A 224 -12.57 20.59 -6.50
C PHE A 224 -13.79 20.73 -7.44
N PRO A 225 -13.81 20.03 -8.58
CA PRO A 225 -14.94 20.03 -9.52
C PRO A 225 -16.27 19.51 -8.95
N PHE A 226 -16.22 18.65 -7.92
CA PHE A 226 -17.39 18.05 -7.29
C PHE A 226 -17.63 18.61 -5.89
N VAL A 227 -18.91 18.71 -5.51
CA VAL A 227 -19.31 19.09 -4.15
C VAL A 227 -18.97 17.95 -3.16
N GLY A 228 -18.59 18.31 -1.94
CA GLY A 228 -18.26 17.34 -0.88
C GLY A 228 -16.78 17.22 -0.52
N PHE A 229 -15.91 18.02 -1.17
CA PHE A 229 -14.49 18.09 -0.85
C PHE A 229 -14.08 19.52 -0.48
N GLU A 230 -13.21 19.66 0.52
CA GLU A 230 -12.75 20.95 1.06
C GLU A 230 -11.45 21.43 0.44
N SER A 231 -11.48 22.62 -0.17
CA SER A 231 -10.28 23.24 -0.73
C SER A 231 -9.46 23.93 0.36
N TYR A 232 -8.32 23.33 0.74
CA TYR A 232 -7.35 23.91 1.66
C TYR A 232 -6.26 24.71 0.93
N THR A 233 -5.73 25.75 1.58
CA THR A 233 -4.52 26.46 1.12
C THR A 233 -3.24 25.83 1.68
N ASP A 234 -3.38 25.00 2.71
CA ASP A 234 -2.31 24.18 3.27
C ASP A 234 -2.08 22.95 2.37
N PRO A 235 -0.87 22.76 1.81
CA PRO A 235 -0.60 21.65 0.89
C PRO A 235 -0.75 20.26 1.49
N ASP A 236 -0.47 20.09 2.78
CA ASP A 236 -0.54 18.80 3.47
C ASP A 236 -2.02 18.36 3.63
N LEU A 237 -2.87 19.30 4.07
CA LEU A 237 -4.31 19.10 4.13
C LEU A 237 -4.93 18.92 2.73
N TYR A 238 -4.49 19.71 1.76
CA TYR A 238 -5.00 19.63 0.38
C TYR A 238 -4.66 18.28 -0.27
N ALA A 239 -3.43 17.79 -0.09
CA ALA A 239 -3.03 16.49 -0.63
C ALA A 239 -3.86 15.35 -0.03
N THR A 240 -4.19 15.42 1.25
CA THR A 240 -5.08 14.45 1.90
C THR A 240 -6.47 14.50 1.27
N GLU A 241 -7.06 15.69 1.12
CA GLU A 241 -8.39 15.83 0.52
C GLU A 241 -8.41 15.41 -0.96
N LYS A 242 -7.35 15.72 -1.71
CA LYS A 242 -7.22 15.34 -3.12
C LYS A 242 -7.15 13.82 -3.28
N GLU A 243 -6.53 13.09 -2.36
CA GLU A 243 -6.58 11.62 -2.36
C GLU A 243 -8.03 11.12 -2.27
N LEU A 244 -8.82 11.66 -1.34
CA LEU A 244 -10.24 11.31 -1.18
C LEU A 244 -11.05 11.64 -2.44
N TYR A 245 -10.76 12.78 -3.07
CA TYR A 245 -11.36 13.19 -4.32
C TYR A 245 -11.05 12.20 -5.45
N LEU A 246 -9.78 11.90 -5.71
CA LEU A 246 -9.37 10.96 -6.75
C LEU A 246 -9.92 9.56 -6.50
N ALA A 247 -9.91 9.12 -5.24
CA ALA A 247 -10.51 7.87 -4.79
C ALA A 247 -12.00 7.77 -5.15
N SER A 248 -12.77 8.86 -5.00
CA SER A 248 -14.19 8.88 -5.36
C SER A 248 -14.44 8.67 -6.86
N LEU A 249 -13.52 9.13 -7.72
CA LEU A 249 -13.59 8.91 -9.17
C LEU A 249 -13.23 7.46 -9.53
N CYS A 250 -12.24 6.92 -8.83
CA CYS A 250 -11.66 5.60 -9.04
C CYS A 250 -12.45 4.45 -8.42
N GLU A 251 -13.38 4.74 -7.50
CA GLU A 251 -14.12 3.72 -6.75
C GLU A 251 -14.75 2.65 -7.64
N VAL A 252 -14.60 1.40 -7.20
CA VAL A 252 -15.24 0.22 -7.75
C VAL A 252 -16.28 -0.28 -6.76
N ASN A 253 -17.55 -0.13 -7.14
CA ASN A 253 -18.69 -0.43 -6.28
C ASN A 253 -19.37 -1.76 -6.68
N GLU A 254 -18.59 -2.84 -6.64
CA GLU A 254 -19.05 -4.18 -7.06
C GLU A 254 -19.47 -5.08 -5.87
N SER A 255 -19.28 -4.61 -4.63
CA SER A 255 -19.67 -5.35 -3.42
C SER A 255 -20.13 -4.39 -2.32
N MET A 256 -20.61 -4.93 -1.19
CA MET A 256 -20.93 -4.11 0.00
C MET A 256 -19.71 -3.37 0.56
N LYS A 257 -18.50 -3.64 0.07
CA LYS A 257 -17.24 -3.02 0.48
C LYS A 257 -16.53 -2.46 -0.76
N PRO A 258 -16.71 -1.17 -1.07
CA PRO A 258 -16.06 -0.55 -2.22
C PRO A 258 -14.54 -0.48 -2.01
N TRP A 259 -13.80 -0.43 -3.11
CA TRP A 259 -12.34 -0.30 -3.11
C TRP A 259 -11.89 0.64 -4.24
N GLN A 260 -10.65 1.12 -4.18
CA GLN A 260 -10.17 2.18 -5.07
C GLN A 260 -9.00 1.75 -5.94
N PHE A 261 -7.76 1.73 -5.44
CA PHE A 261 -6.57 1.56 -6.27
C PHE A 261 -5.38 0.93 -5.55
N TRP A 262 -4.46 0.39 -6.35
CA TRP A 262 -3.08 0.15 -5.95
C TRP A 262 -2.38 1.50 -5.72
N MET A 263 -1.59 1.63 -4.66
CA MET A 263 -0.88 2.87 -4.37
C MET A 263 0.61 2.74 -4.70
N ILE A 264 1.14 3.66 -5.50
CA ILE A 264 2.58 3.87 -5.68
C ILE A 264 3.01 4.94 -4.69
N MET A 265 3.86 4.56 -3.74
CA MET A 265 4.48 5.52 -2.84
C MET A 265 5.90 5.82 -3.29
N LEU A 266 6.19 7.10 -3.50
CA LEU A 266 7.53 7.62 -3.69
C LEU A 266 7.89 8.55 -2.53
N LYS A 267 9.10 8.40 -1.98
CA LYS A 267 9.56 9.26 -0.89
C LYS A 267 11.02 9.61 -1.04
N ASN A 268 11.36 10.86 -0.68
CA ASN A 268 12.75 11.27 -0.52
C ASN A 268 13.18 11.19 0.94
N GLY A 269 14.43 10.76 1.15
CA GLY A 269 15.06 10.69 2.46
C GLY A 269 15.91 11.91 2.83
N ASN A 270 15.85 12.99 2.03
CA ASN A 270 16.59 14.21 2.32
C ASN A 270 15.94 14.93 3.50
N PHE A 271 16.74 15.46 4.42
CA PHE A 271 16.19 15.99 5.67
C PHE A 271 16.79 17.34 6.07
N ASP A 272 16.00 18.40 5.88
CA ASP A 272 16.40 19.74 6.27
C ASP A 272 16.25 19.98 7.78
N LYS A 273 17.38 20.06 8.49
CA LYS A 273 17.41 20.34 9.93
C LYS A 273 17.09 21.80 10.31
N ASN A 274 17.05 22.72 9.35
CA ASN A 274 16.80 24.14 9.61
C ASN A 274 15.31 24.51 9.56
N THR A 275 14.47 23.58 9.10
CA THR A 275 13.03 23.78 9.04
C THR A 275 12.32 23.28 10.31
N THR A 276 11.02 23.52 10.38
CA THR A 276 10.10 23.02 11.40
C THR A 276 8.95 22.20 10.80
N LEU A 277 9.09 21.75 9.55
CA LEU A 277 8.06 20.96 8.85
C LEU A 277 7.78 19.64 9.57
N CYS A 278 8.83 18.91 9.93
CA CYS A 278 8.70 17.59 10.52
C CYS A 278 8.59 17.66 12.06
N PRO A 279 7.53 17.11 12.67
CA PRO A 279 7.39 17.04 14.12
C PRO A 279 8.34 15.98 14.72
N GLU A 280 8.63 16.12 16.03
CA GLU A 280 9.38 15.13 16.81
C GLU A 280 8.40 14.23 17.59
N ASN A 281 8.12 13.02 17.09
CA ASN A 281 7.13 12.11 17.66
C ASN A 281 5.77 12.81 17.92
N GLY A 282 5.22 13.49 16.91
CA GLY A 282 3.97 14.26 17.01
C GLY A 282 4.12 15.66 17.59
N ARG A 283 5.25 15.98 18.23
CA ARG A 283 5.45 17.30 18.85
C ARG A 283 6.02 18.29 17.85
N LYS A 284 5.30 19.39 17.63
CA LYS A 284 5.86 20.52 16.88
C LYS A 284 7.08 21.08 17.61
N VAL A 285 8.19 21.20 16.89
CA VAL A 285 9.45 21.72 17.42
C VAL A 285 9.81 23.04 16.75
N SER A 286 10.41 23.95 17.51
CA SER A 286 10.94 25.21 16.97
C SER A 286 12.33 25.04 16.35
N LYS A 287 12.99 23.92 16.63
CA LYS A 287 14.30 23.56 16.10
C LYS A 287 14.49 22.06 16.14
N ILE A 288 14.99 21.49 15.04
CA ILE A 288 15.38 20.08 14.97
C ILE A 288 16.76 19.90 15.61
N ILE A 289 16.86 18.98 16.57
CA ILE A 289 18.11 18.66 17.28
C ILE A 289 18.35 17.16 17.17
N THR A 290 19.30 16.78 16.32
CA THR A 290 19.63 15.37 16.11
C THR A 290 21.09 15.16 15.76
N GLY A 291 21.69 14.14 16.38
CA GLY A 291 23.04 13.66 16.10
C GLY A 291 23.13 12.75 14.86
N ARG A 292 21.99 12.39 14.26
CA ARG A 292 21.94 11.56 13.04
C ARG A 292 22.45 12.36 11.85
N ASN A 293 23.18 11.71 10.95
CA ASN A 293 23.63 12.32 9.70
C ASN A 293 22.62 12.00 8.61
N PHE A 294 22.02 13.04 8.04
CA PHE A 294 21.05 12.92 6.96
C PHE A 294 21.64 13.49 5.67
N PRO A 295 21.25 12.97 4.50
CA PRO A 295 21.55 13.64 3.24
C PRO A 295 20.75 14.95 3.16
N CYS A 296 21.38 15.95 2.54
CA CYS A 296 20.93 17.34 2.49
C CYS A 296 20.78 18.04 3.86
N PHE A 297 21.50 19.15 4.04
CA PHE A 297 21.34 20.04 5.19
C PHE A 297 21.02 21.45 4.69
N GLY A 298 19.89 22.02 5.09
CA GLY A 298 19.46 23.36 4.70
C GLY A 298 18.24 23.38 3.80
N GLU A 299 17.77 24.59 3.53
CA GLU A 299 16.46 24.88 2.95
C GLU A 299 16.29 24.28 1.54
N GLY A 300 15.09 23.74 1.27
CA GLY A 300 14.61 23.44 -0.08
C GLY A 300 14.80 22.01 -0.59
N CYS A 301 15.35 21.08 0.19
CA CYS A 301 15.52 19.68 -0.24
C CYS A 301 14.46 18.69 0.28
N MET A 302 13.60 19.14 1.19
CA MET A 302 12.37 18.44 1.55
C MET A 302 11.25 18.95 0.65
N ASN A 303 11.29 18.51 -0.60
CA ASN A 303 10.37 18.90 -1.67
C ASN A 303 9.63 17.69 -2.22
N GLN A 304 8.57 17.95 -2.98
CA GLN A 304 7.93 16.95 -3.84
C GLN A 304 8.66 16.83 -5.20
N PRO A 305 8.50 15.72 -5.94
CA PRO A 305 9.12 15.53 -7.24
C PRO A 305 8.35 16.26 -8.36
N LEU A 306 8.97 16.33 -9.54
CA LEU A 306 8.25 16.47 -10.80
C LEU A 306 7.66 15.11 -11.17
N VAL A 307 6.37 15.08 -11.50
CA VAL A 307 5.65 13.88 -11.93
C VAL A 307 5.09 14.09 -13.32
N TYR A 308 5.21 13.06 -14.15
CA TYR A 308 4.66 12.99 -15.50
C TYR A 308 3.87 11.70 -15.62
N HIS A 309 2.81 11.75 -16.43
CA HIS A 309 1.86 10.65 -16.57
C HIS A 309 1.63 10.33 -18.04
N ASN A 310 1.93 9.09 -18.41
CA ASN A 310 1.47 8.48 -19.65
C ASN A 310 0.17 7.72 -19.34
N TYR A 311 -0.96 8.35 -19.64
CA TYR A 311 -2.30 7.77 -19.42
C TYR A 311 -2.44 6.39 -20.03
N SER A 312 -3.17 5.53 -19.31
CA SER A 312 -3.48 4.16 -19.69
C SER A 312 -4.12 4.11 -21.07
N ARG A 313 -3.42 3.54 -22.04
CA ARG A 313 -3.86 3.45 -23.44
C ARG A 313 -4.04 2.01 -23.87
N LEU A 314 -4.93 1.82 -24.84
CA LEU A 314 -5.17 0.53 -25.46
C LEU A 314 -3.94 0.07 -26.23
N VAL A 315 -3.57 -1.19 -26.04
CA VAL A 315 -2.60 -1.92 -26.86
C VAL A 315 -3.23 -3.24 -27.28
N SER A 316 -3.32 -3.44 -28.59
CA SER A 316 -3.80 -4.68 -29.19
C SER A 316 -2.61 -5.61 -29.44
N SER A 317 -2.62 -6.79 -28.81
CA SER A 317 -1.66 -7.85 -29.13
C SER A 317 -2.30 -8.87 -30.08
N GLY A 318 -2.23 -8.59 -31.40
CA GLY A 318 -2.80 -9.50 -32.41
C GLY A 318 -4.33 -9.46 -32.49
N GLU A 319 -4.93 -10.57 -32.91
CA GLU A 319 -6.36 -10.62 -33.30
C GLU A 319 -7.35 -10.71 -32.12
N GLU A 320 -6.95 -11.00 -30.87
CA GLU A 320 -7.94 -11.33 -29.83
C GLU A 320 -7.74 -10.77 -28.41
N ASN A 321 -6.62 -10.12 -28.05
CA ASN A 321 -6.44 -9.62 -26.67
C ASN A 321 -6.03 -8.14 -26.62
N ASP A 322 -7.03 -7.29 -26.41
CA ASP A 322 -6.86 -5.88 -26.10
C ASP A 322 -6.53 -5.72 -24.60
N SER A 323 -5.49 -4.94 -24.29
CA SER A 323 -5.05 -4.65 -22.92
C SER A 323 -4.66 -3.18 -22.74
N LEU A 324 -4.38 -2.76 -21.51
CA LEU A 324 -3.94 -1.39 -21.22
C LEU A 324 -2.45 -1.36 -20.87
N ILE A 325 -1.78 -0.27 -21.25
CA ILE A 325 -0.46 0.10 -20.76
C ILE A 325 -0.49 1.55 -20.28
N GLY A 326 0.13 1.84 -19.15
CA GLY A 326 0.30 3.20 -18.63
C GLY A 326 1.57 3.32 -17.78
N GLU A 327 1.93 4.54 -17.43
CA GLU A 327 3.15 4.81 -16.67
C GLU A 327 3.10 6.14 -15.91
N PHE A 328 3.56 6.13 -14.67
CA PHE A 328 4.03 7.33 -13.97
C PHE A 328 5.55 7.38 -13.98
N TYR A 329 6.13 8.56 -14.20
CA TYR A 329 7.57 8.75 -14.14
C TYR A 329 7.93 10.17 -13.74
N GLY A 330 9.16 10.38 -13.28
CA GLY A 330 9.55 11.70 -12.80
C GLY A 330 10.90 11.75 -12.13
N THR A 331 11.15 12.84 -11.40
CA THR A 331 12.43 13.14 -10.77
C THR A 331 12.27 14.13 -9.61
N TYR A 332 13.10 14.00 -8.57
CA TYR A 332 13.18 15.02 -7.51
C TYR A 332 14.09 16.20 -7.89
N ASP A 333 14.95 16.04 -8.91
CA ASP A 333 15.81 17.11 -9.42
C ASP A 333 14.94 18.11 -10.21
N LEU A 334 14.42 19.14 -9.53
CA LEU A 334 13.47 20.11 -10.12
C LEU A 334 14.03 20.93 -11.29
N ASP A 335 15.36 20.99 -11.44
CA ASP A 335 16.06 21.63 -12.54
C ASP A 335 16.39 20.66 -13.69
N ALA A 336 16.01 19.39 -13.58
CA ALA A 336 16.24 18.39 -14.60
C ALA A 336 15.41 18.66 -15.87
N ASN A 337 16.01 18.34 -17.01
CA ASN A 337 15.31 18.36 -18.30
C ASN A 337 15.23 16.94 -18.86
N LEU A 338 14.14 16.24 -18.53
CA LEU A 338 13.93 14.85 -18.94
C LEU A 338 13.81 14.65 -20.45
N SER A 339 13.52 15.70 -21.24
CA SER A 339 13.50 15.60 -22.71
C SER A 339 14.88 15.28 -23.32
N LYS A 340 15.96 15.52 -22.56
CA LYS A 340 17.34 15.19 -22.95
C LYS A 340 17.81 13.83 -22.40
N GLY A 341 16.90 13.07 -21.79
CA GLY A 341 17.19 11.86 -21.03
C GLY A 341 17.43 12.12 -19.55
N VAL A 342 17.52 11.04 -18.78
CA VAL A 342 17.67 11.08 -17.30
C VAL A 342 19.02 11.68 -16.88
N GLY A 343 20.11 11.33 -17.58
CA GLY A 343 21.45 11.78 -17.23
C GLY A 343 21.87 11.34 -15.82
N ASN A 344 22.35 12.28 -15.01
CA ASN A 344 22.76 12.06 -13.62
C ASN A 344 21.69 12.48 -12.59
N ASN A 345 20.47 12.76 -13.06
CA ASN A 345 19.36 13.16 -12.19
C ASN A 345 18.73 11.94 -11.53
N SER A 346 18.02 12.17 -10.43
CA SER A 346 17.18 11.14 -9.84
C SER A 346 16.08 10.79 -10.83
N PHE A 347 15.59 9.57 -10.77
CA PHE A 347 14.53 9.14 -11.65
C PHE A 347 13.69 8.07 -10.98
N PHE A 348 12.39 8.12 -11.22
CA PHE A 348 11.53 6.99 -10.96
C PHE A 348 10.65 6.74 -12.17
N SER A 349 10.28 5.48 -12.37
CA SER A 349 9.11 5.15 -13.18
C SER A 349 8.42 3.90 -12.65
N VAL A 350 7.10 3.89 -12.79
CA VAL A 350 6.25 2.73 -12.55
C VAL A 350 5.32 2.61 -13.74
N SER A 351 5.50 1.54 -14.50
CA SER A 351 4.65 1.20 -15.64
C SER A 351 3.87 -0.06 -15.37
N TRP A 352 2.68 -0.16 -15.93
CA TRP A 352 1.83 -1.35 -15.81
C TRP A 352 1.41 -1.83 -17.19
N HIS A 353 1.43 -3.14 -17.36
CA HIS A 353 0.89 -3.82 -18.54
C HIS A 353 0.31 -5.16 -18.14
N LYS A 354 -0.59 -5.71 -18.96
CA LYS A 354 -1.23 -7.00 -18.68
C LYS A 354 -0.37 -8.15 -19.15
N ASN A 355 -0.16 -9.14 -18.29
CA ASN A 355 0.31 -10.45 -18.72
C ASN A 355 -0.85 -11.20 -19.37
N ILE A 356 -0.75 -11.43 -20.68
CA ILE A 356 -1.82 -12.08 -21.46
C ILE A 356 -2.04 -13.54 -21.03
N SER A 357 -0.99 -14.24 -20.56
CA SER A 357 -1.10 -15.65 -20.21
C SER A 357 -1.77 -15.87 -18.86
N THR A 358 -1.50 -15.03 -17.86
CA THR A 358 -2.04 -15.16 -16.51
C THR A 358 -3.23 -14.24 -16.23
N GLY A 359 -3.42 -13.21 -17.06
CA GLY A 359 -4.34 -12.11 -16.83
C GLY A 359 -3.91 -11.17 -15.70
N SER A 360 -2.73 -11.35 -15.11
CA SER A 360 -2.25 -10.49 -14.01
C SER A 360 -1.62 -9.20 -14.55
N TRP A 361 -1.75 -8.08 -13.83
CA TRP A 361 -0.92 -6.90 -14.09
C TRP A 361 0.53 -7.17 -13.73
N ILE A 362 1.44 -6.66 -14.55
CA ILE A 362 2.87 -6.58 -14.24
C ILE A 362 3.20 -5.11 -14.02
N PHE A 363 3.49 -4.75 -12.78
CA PHE A 363 4.02 -3.43 -12.43
C PHE A 363 5.53 -3.47 -12.52
N SER A 364 6.11 -2.72 -13.46
CA SER A 364 7.55 -2.58 -13.63
C SER A 364 8.02 -1.27 -13.03
N HIS A 365 8.96 -1.36 -12.09
CA HIS A 365 9.46 -0.25 -11.31
C HIS A 365 10.91 0.02 -11.67
N ARG A 366 11.26 1.30 -11.65
CA ARG A 366 12.64 1.78 -11.72
C ARG A 366 12.80 2.92 -10.73
N LEU A 367 13.89 2.88 -9.97
CA LEU A 367 14.29 3.95 -9.05
C LEU A 367 15.79 4.22 -9.22
N THR A 368 16.15 5.47 -9.49
CA THR A 368 17.53 5.92 -9.64
C THR A 368 17.79 7.10 -8.71
N THR A 369 18.83 7.02 -7.89
CA THR A 369 19.29 8.12 -7.03
C THR A 369 20.21 9.08 -7.79
N SER A 370 20.39 10.29 -7.24
CA SER A 370 21.35 11.27 -7.72
C SER A 370 22.23 11.78 -6.58
N ALA A 371 23.24 12.58 -6.91
CA ALA A 371 24.05 13.27 -5.90
C ALA A 371 23.21 14.23 -5.03
N LYS A 372 22.12 14.80 -5.57
CA LYS A 372 21.20 15.66 -4.82
C LYS A 372 20.20 14.86 -4.00
N TYR A 373 19.78 13.70 -4.50
CA TYR A 373 18.83 12.80 -3.85
C TYR A 373 19.42 11.40 -3.71
N PRO A 374 20.38 11.22 -2.78
CA PRO A 374 21.08 9.95 -2.60
C PRO A 374 20.26 8.93 -1.79
N TRP A 375 19.10 9.33 -1.27
CA TRP A 375 18.19 8.50 -0.50
C TRP A 375 16.77 8.64 -1.04
N LEU A 376 16.26 7.57 -1.64
CA LEU A 376 14.91 7.50 -2.22
C LEU A 376 14.26 6.16 -1.91
N MET A 377 12.93 6.15 -1.83
CA MET A 377 12.10 4.98 -1.59
C MET A 377 11.01 4.90 -2.66
N LEU A 378 10.72 3.71 -3.18
CA LEU A 378 9.62 3.48 -4.11
C LEU A 378 8.96 2.13 -3.81
N TYR A 379 7.67 2.16 -3.48
CA TYR A 379 6.88 0.97 -3.14
C TYR A 379 5.59 0.88 -3.97
N LEU A 380 5.18 -0.35 -4.23
CA LEU A 380 3.80 -0.69 -4.56
C LEU A 380 3.11 -1.16 -3.27
N ARG A 381 1.95 -0.56 -2.95
CA ARG A 381 1.22 -0.82 -1.71
C ARG A 381 -0.21 -1.29 -1.96
N ALA A 382 -0.60 -2.27 -1.16
CA ALA A 382 -1.98 -2.61 -0.90
C ALA A 382 -2.41 -1.96 0.43
N ASP A 383 -3.03 -0.78 0.31
CA ASP A 383 -3.49 0.00 1.45
C ASP A 383 -4.97 -0.26 1.76
N ALA A 384 -5.38 -0.03 3.00
CA ALA A 384 -6.76 -0.11 3.43
C ALA A 384 -7.65 0.92 2.73
N THR A 385 -8.91 0.56 2.50
CA THR A 385 -9.93 1.46 1.96
C THR A 385 -10.32 2.58 2.92
N GLU A 386 -9.95 2.47 4.19
CA GLU A 386 -10.16 3.48 5.23
C GLU A 386 -9.14 3.29 6.36
N GLY A 387 -8.88 4.37 7.10
CA GLY A 387 -7.99 4.41 8.25
C GLY A 387 -6.60 4.96 7.93
N PHE A 388 -5.71 4.82 8.90
CA PHE A 388 -4.34 5.30 8.85
C PHE A 388 -3.45 4.28 8.13
N ASN A 389 -3.02 4.60 6.91
CA ASN A 389 -2.15 3.74 6.11
C ASN A 389 -0.69 4.17 6.28
N GLY A 390 0.27 3.25 6.20
CA GLY A 390 1.67 3.54 5.88
C GLY A 390 2.44 4.59 6.71
N GLY A 391 1.98 4.96 7.92
CA GLY A 391 2.61 6.02 8.73
C GLY A 391 1.97 7.40 8.62
N TYR A 392 0.85 7.53 7.92
CA TYR A 392 0.06 8.76 7.86
C TYR A 392 -0.87 8.87 9.06
N HIS A 393 -1.06 10.08 9.55
CA HIS A 393 -2.06 10.39 10.59
C HIS A 393 -3.41 10.82 9.99
N TYR A 394 -3.58 10.66 8.68
CA TYR A 394 -4.79 10.98 7.94
C TYR A 394 -5.48 9.73 7.43
N ASN A 395 -6.79 9.82 7.20
CA ASN A 395 -7.60 8.75 6.66
C ASN A 395 -7.33 8.59 5.15
N GLY A 396 -6.77 7.44 4.75
CA GLY A 396 -6.42 7.14 3.36
C GLY A 396 -7.45 6.26 2.62
N ARG A 397 -7.16 5.97 1.36
CA ARG A 397 -7.93 5.12 0.44
C ARG A 397 -7.01 4.11 -0.23
N GLY A 398 -7.56 2.98 -0.65
CA GLY A 398 -6.74 1.88 -1.12
C GLY A 398 -7.55 0.73 -1.69
N ILE A 399 -6.91 -0.42 -1.81
CA ILE A 399 -7.48 -1.60 -2.47
C ILE A 399 -8.00 -2.65 -1.49
N MET A 400 -7.57 -2.60 -0.23
CA MET A 400 -7.82 -3.61 0.77
C MET A 400 -9.12 -3.33 1.53
N HIS A 401 -10.20 -4.00 1.13
CA HIS A 401 -11.55 -3.85 1.67
C HIS A 401 -11.83 -4.71 2.92
N LYS A 402 -10.89 -5.58 3.31
CA LYS A 402 -10.92 -6.35 4.57
C LYS A 402 -9.52 -6.33 5.18
N LEU A 403 -9.41 -5.87 6.42
CA LEU A 403 -8.10 -5.77 7.07
C LEU A 403 -7.60 -7.14 7.54
N PRO A 404 -6.37 -7.54 7.19
CA PRO A 404 -5.71 -8.71 7.75
C PRO A 404 -5.33 -8.49 9.22
N GLU A 405 -5.45 -9.54 10.03
CA GLU A 405 -5.07 -9.54 11.44
C GLU A 405 -4.16 -10.74 11.73
N SER A 406 -3.02 -10.50 12.38
CA SER A 406 -2.14 -11.60 12.81
C SER A 406 -2.85 -12.47 13.86
N PRO A 407 -2.68 -13.80 13.82
CA PRO A 407 -1.78 -14.55 12.95
C PRO A 407 -2.40 -15.05 11.63
N ASN A 408 -3.61 -14.65 11.26
CA ASN A 408 -4.45 -15.42 10.34
C ASN A 408 -4.55 -14.80 8.93
N PHE A 409 -3.42 -14.57 8.27
CA PHE A 409 -3.43 -14.10 6.88
C PHE A 409 -2.14 -14.42 6.14
N TRP A 410 -2.27 -14.52 4.82
CA TRP A 410 -1.19 -14.82 3.89
C TRP A 410 -1.06 -13.71 2.86
N VAL A 411 0.14 -13.57 2.30
CA VAL A 411 0.40 -12.70 1.16
C VAL A 411 0.99 -13.55 0.04
N LYS A 412 0.43 -13.40 -1.16
CA LYS A 412 0.93 -14.03 -2.37
C LYS A 412 1.39 -12.94 -3.34
N LEU A 413 2.57 -13.08 -3.94
CA LEU A 413 3.02 -12.22 -5.03
C LEU A 413 4.13 -12.88 -5.85
N THR A 414 4.28 -12.49 -7.10
CA THR A 414 5.45 -12.78 -7.92
C THR A 414 6.37 -11.57 -7.95
N LEU A 415 7.64 -11.79 -7.62
CA LEU A 415 8.69 -10.77 -7.59
C LEU A 415 9.86 -11.18 -8.48
N ASP A 416 10.27 -10.27 -9.38
CA ASP A 416 11.47 -10.39 -10.20
C ASP A 416 12.33 -9.14 -10.04
N ILE A 417 13.52 -9.29 -9.46
CA ILE A 417 14.47 -8.19 -9.27
C ILE A 417 15.51 -8.25 -10.38
N LYS A 418 15.55 -7.19 -11.19
CA LYS A 418 16.47 -7.07 -12.33
C LYS A 418 17.75 -6.34 -11.93
N HIS A 419 17.61 -5.33 -11.06
CA HIS A 419 18.73 -4.56 -10.54
C HIS A 419 18.44 -4.09 -9.10
N GLY A 420 19.44 -4.15 -8.21
CA GLY A 420 19.22 -4.14 -6.76
C GLY A 420 19.39 -2.82 -6.00
N GLY A 421 19.80 -1.73 -6.64
CA GLY A 421 20.00 -0.42 -5.96
C GLY A 421 21.31 -0.28 -5.17
N GLY A 422 22.30 -1.14 -5.41
CA GLY A 422 23.58 -1.12 -4.73
C GLY A 422 23.60 -1.87 -3.39
N SER A 423 24.73 -1.87 -2.69
CA SER A 423 24.93 -2.65 -1.46
C SER A 423 24.18 -2.12 -0.24
N ASN A 424 23.83 -0.84 -0.25
CA ASN A 424 23.11 -0.18 0.86
C ASN A 424 21.60 -0.17 0.65
N SER A 425 21.11 -0.68 -0.48
CA SER A 425 19.68 -0.76 -0.75
C SER A 425 19.00 -1.74 0.20
N GLN A 426 17.93 -1.30 0.84
CA GLN A 426 17.02 -2.15 1.59
C GLN A 426 15.84 -2.48 0.66
N PHE A 427 15.90 -3.64 0.04
CA PHE A 427 14.80 -4.13 -0.78
C PHE A 427 13.90 -5.00 0.07
N TYR A 428 12.65 -4.58 0.24
CA TYR A 428 11.66 -5.26 1.06
C TYR A 428 10.85 -6.24 0.20
N LEU A 429 10.96 -7.54 0.52
CA LEU A 429 10.08 -8.56 -0.06
C LEU A 429 8.63 -8.29 0.33
N VAL A 430 8.43 -8.04 1.63
CA VAL A 430 7.20 -7.52 2.21
C VAL A 430 7.59 -6.57 3.34
N ASP A 431 6.98 -5.39 3.34
CA ASP A 431 6.90 -4.47 4.46
C ASP A 431 5.41 -4.33 4.83
N ILE A 432 5.05 -4.63 6.07
CA ILE A 432 3.68 -4.44 6.57
C ILE A 432 3.63 -3.29 7.57
N GLY A 433 2.69 -2.37 7.35
CA GLY A 433 2.44 -1.20 8.18
C GLY A 433 1.14 -1.28 8.96
N SER A 434 1.15 -0.76 10.19
CA SER A 434 -0.02 -0.68 11.06
C SER A 434 0.10 0.48 12.06
N CYS A 435 -0.95 0.72 12.85
CA CYS A 435 -0.98 1.71 13.90
C CYS A 435 -1.73 1.22 15.14
N TRP A 436 -1.12 1.33 16.31
CA TRP A 436 -1.79 1.23 17.61
C TRP A 436 -1.07 2.03 18.69
N LYS A 437 -1.72 2.33 19.80
CA LYS A 437 -1.12 3.06 20.92
C LYS A 437 -0.31 2.11 21.80
N ASN A 438 0.65 2.64 22.57
CA ASN A 438 1.47 1.83 23.50
C ASN A 438 0.65 1.13 24.60
N ASN A 439 -0.59 1.58 24.86
CA ASN A 439 -1.53 0.95 25.79
C ASN A 439 -2.43 -0.13 25.15
N GLY A 440 -2.25 -0.41 23.84
CA GLY A 440 -2.96 -1.44 23.09
C GLY A 440 -4.30 -1.00 22.50
N GLU A 441 -4.68 0.26 22.70
CA GLU A 441 -5.83 0.83 22.01
C GLU A 441 -5.52 1.07 20.52
N PRO A 442 -6.53 0.99 19.64
CA PRO A 442 -6.39 1.41 18.26
C PRO A 442 -5.95 2.87 18.16
N CYS A 443 -5.27 3.23 17.06
CA CYS A 443 -5.00 4.62 16.74
C CYS A 443 -6.29 5.40 16.46
N ASP A 444 -6.28 6.69 16.76
CA ASP A 444 -7.42 7.61 16.59
C ASP A 444 -7.04 8.91 15.88
N GLY A 445 -5.79 9.05 15.43
CA GLY A 445 -5.25 10.22 14.76
C GLY A 445 -4.52 11.18 15.73
N ASP A 446 -4.45 10.87 17.03
CA ASP A 446 -3.65 11.64 17.97
C ASP A 446 -2.16 11.32 17.82
N VAL A 447 -1.47 12.15 17.04
CA VAL A 447 -0.04 12.02 16.73
C VAL A 447 0.89 11.96 17.95
N LEU A 448 0.42 12.38 19.15
CA LEU A 448 1.23 12.31 20.37
C LEU A 448 1.20 10.91 21.02
N THR A 449 0.12 10.17 20.83
CA THR A 449 -0.10 8.87 21.49
C THR A 449 -0.11 7.70 20.53
N ASP A 450 -0.46 7.93 19.27
CA ASP A 450 -0.41 6.96 18.19
C ASP A 450 1.03 6.55 17.88
N VAL A 451 1.19 5.30 17.47
CA VAL A 451 2.49 4.74 17.08
C VAL A 451 2.33 3.90 15.83
N THR A 452 3.04 4.29 14.78
CA THR A 452 3.14 3.52 13.54
C THR A 452 4.13 2.39 13.72
N ARG A 453 3.80 1.21 13.19
CA ARG A 453 4.63 0.02 13.33
C ARG A 453 4.84 -0.67 12.01
N TYR A 454 6.07 -1.09 11.80
CA TYR A 454 6.49 -1.79 10.60
C TYR A 454 7.17 -3.11 10.93
N SER A 455 6.91 -4.10 10.08
CA SER A 455 7.62 -5.37 10.03
C SER A 455 8.13 -5.59 8.60
N GLU A 456 9.45 -5.63 8.44
CA GLU A 456 10.10 -5.47 7.15
C GLU A 456 11.09 -6.62 6.88
N MET A 457 10.92 -7.35 5.78
CA MET A 457 11.88 -8.37 5.34
C MET A 457 12.80 -7.84 4.26
N ILE A 458 14.08 -7.62 4.60
CA ILE A 458 15.09 -7.13 3.65
C ILE A 458 15.76 -8.31 2.94
N ILE A 459 15.66 -8.39 1.62
CA ILE A 459 16.19 -9.53 0.84
C ILE A 459 17.48 -9.24 0.06
N ASN A 460 17.99 -8.00 0.11
CA ASN A 460 19.30 -7.69 -0.47
C ASN A 460 20.40 -8.50 0.26
N PRO A 461 21.13 -9.41 -0.43
CA PRO A 461 22.12 -10.26 0.20
C PRO A 461 23.32 -9.49 0.75
N ALA A 462 23.55 -8.25 0.29
CA ALA A 462 24.60 -7.39 0.80
C ALA A 462 24.29 -6.82 2.21
N THR A 463 23.02 -6.84 2.63
CA THR A 463 22.60 -6.29 3.92
C THR A 463 23.27 -7.05 5.07
N THR A 464 23.98 -6.31 5.92
CA THR A 464 24.59 -6.82 7.15
C THR A 464 23.66 -6.59 8.33
N SER A 465 23.66 -7.49 9.31
CA SER A 465 22.86 -7.32 10.52
C SER A 465 23.46 -6.26 11.46
N TRP A 466 22.64 -5.34 11.95
CA TRP A 466 22.99 -4.41 13.04
C TRP A 466 22.72 -5.02 14.41
N CYS A 467 21.70 -5.87 14.53
CA CYS A 467 21.45 -6.69 15.70
C CYS A 467 22.52 -7.78 15.85
N ARG A 468 23.43 -7.62 16.81
CA ARG A 468 24.56 -8.54 17.02
C ARG A 468 24.80 -8.79 18.50
N PRO A 469 25.49 -9.88 18.88
CA PRO A 469 25.84 -10.16 20.28
C PRO A 469 26.61 -9.03 20.97
N ASP A 470 27.37 -8.25 20.20
CA ASP A 470 28.15 -7.10 20.66
C ASP A 470 27.42 -5.74 20.49
N ASN A 471 26.22 -5.73 19.90
CA ASN A 471 25.42 -4.53 19.64
C ASN A 471 23.92 -4.76 19.94
N LEU A 472 23.61 -4.93 21.23
CA LEU A 472 22.26 -5.30 21.68
C LEU A 472 21.22 -4.17 21.57
N VAL A 473 21.65 -2.91 21.43
CA VAL A 473 20.73 -1.75 21.26
C VAL A 473 19.84 -1.89 20.04
N SER A 474 20.33 -2.56 18.98
CA SER A 474 19.63 -2.78 17.71
C SER A 474 18.87 -4.11 17.67
N CYS A 475 18.79 -4.85 18.78
CA CYS A 475 18.10 -6.13 18.87
C CYS A 475 16.80 -6.01 19.65
N PRO A 476 15.73 -6.74 19.26
CA PRO A 476 14.53 -6.80 20.07
C PRO A 476 14.86 -7.44 21.43
N PRO A 477 14.16 -7.06 22.51
CA PRO A 477 14.40 -7.59 23.86
C PRO A 477 14.41 -9.12 23.96
N TYR A 478 13.55 -9.77 23.19
CA TYR A 478 13.49 -11.21 23.08
C TYR A 478 12.99 -11.65 21.70
N HIS A 479 13.26 -12.91 21.40
CA HIS A 479 12.76 -13.65 20.24
C HIS A 479 11.76 -14.72 20.71
N ILE A 480 10.72 -14.98 19.93
CA ILE A 480 9.79 -16.09 20.15
C ILE A 480 10.10 -17.16 19.11
N SER A 481 10.59 -18.33 19.54
CA SER A 481 10.92 -19.45 18.66
C SER A 481 9.69 -20.03 17.96
N SER A 482 9.90 -20.91 16.99
CA SER A 482 8.83 -21.65 16.31
C SER A 482 8.00 -22.54 17.27
N THR A 483 8.55 -22.89 18.43
CA THR A 483 7.85 -23.66 19.49
C THR A 483 7.21 -22.77 20.55
N GLY A 484 7.34 -21.44 20.43
CA GLY A 484 6.81 -20.46 21.39
C GLY A 484 7.74 -20.16 22.58
N GLU A 485 8.98 -20.65 22.56
CA GLU A 485 9.97 -20.34 23.60
C GLU A 485 10.44 -18.89 23.50
N ILE A 486 10.50 -18.20 24.63
CA ILE A 486 11.04 -16.84 24.72
C ILE A 486 12.55 -16.91 24.97
N ILE A 487 13.33 -16.40 24.02
CA ILE A 487 14.79 -16.35 24.08
C ILE A 487 15.20 -14.88 24.19
N TYR A 488 15.78 -14.49 25.32
CA TYR A 488 16.20 -13.11 25.54
C TYR A 488 17.47 -12.77 24.75
N ARG A 489 17.60 -11.52 24.30
CA ARG A 489 18.79 -11.04 23.55
C ARG A 489 20.11 -11.10 24.31
N ASN A 490 20.09 -11.37 25.62
CA ASN A 490 21.30 -11.58 26.42
C ASN A 490 21.75 -13.05 26.40
N ASP A 491 20.89 -13.99 25.97
CA ASP A 491 21.27 -15.36 25.71
C ASP A 491 21.97 -15.44 24.34
N THR A 492 23.23 -15.03 24.35
CA THR A 492 24.07 -14.96 23.14
C THR A 492 24.27 -16.30 22.43
N LYS A 493 23.93 -17.43 23.08
CA LYS A 493 24.09 -18.78 22.50
C LYS A 493 22.88 -19.18 21.66
N HIS A 494 21.69 -18.74 22.02
CA HIS A 494 20.45 -19.22 21.40
C HIS A 494 19.67 -18.12 20.66
N PHE A 495 19.91 -16.84 20.98
CA PHE A 495 19.22 -15.75 20.29
C PHE A 495 19.65 -15.69 18.81
N PRO A 496 18.70 -15.67 17.84
CA PRO A 496 19.03 -15.74 16.42
C PRO A 496 19.38 -14.35 15.86
N TYR A 497 20.51 -13.76 16.27
CA TYR A 497 20.93 -12.41 15.85
C TYR A 497 20.93 -12.23 14.33
N SER A 498 21.39 -13.24 13.59
CA SER A 498 21.44 -13.22 12.11
C SER A 498 20.07 -13.13 11.44
N ALA A 499 18.98 -13.44 12.16
CA ALA A 499 17.62 -13.35 11.65
C ALA A 499 17.06 -11.91 11.67
N TYR A 500 17.71 -11.01 12.39
CA TYR A 500 17.30 -9.61 12.57
C TYR A 500 18.31 -8.67 11.92
N HIS A 501 17.83 -7.62 11.26
CA HIS A 501 18.66 -6.50 10.87
C HIS A 501 18.69 -5.45 11.98
N LEU A 502 17.51 -4.95 12.37
CA LEU A 502 17.33 -3.84 13.31
C LEU A 502 16.00 -3.98 14.07
N TYR A 503 16.03 -3.62 15.34
CA TYR A 503 14.87 -3.21 16.12
C TYR A 503 15.11 -1.81 16.68
N CYS A 504 14.12 -0.93 16.57
CA CYS A 504 14.13 0.35 17.26
C CYS A 504 12.77 0.60 17.93
N SER A 505 12.79 1.16 19.14
CA SER A 505 11.60 1.38 19.95
C SER A 505 10.90 2.70 19.61
N PRO A 506 9.60 2.85 19.92
CA PRO A 506 8.89 4.10 19.65
C PRO A 506 9.31 5.21 20.60
N GLY A 507 9.48 6.43 20.07
CA GLY A 507 9.99 7.57 20.84
C GLY A 507 9.07 8.05 21.98
N ASN A 508 7.79 7.65 21.97
CA ASN A 508 6.81 7.97 23.01
C ASN A 508 6.58 6.83 24.02
N ALA A 509 7.39 5.77 24.01
CA ALA A 509 7.34 4.72 25.02
C ALA A 509 7.78 5.21 26.41
N LYS A 510 7.19 4.63 27.47
CA LYS A 510 7.44 5.03 28.86
C LYS A 510 8.41 4.10 29.61
N TYR A 511 8.49 2.84 29.20
CA TYR A 511 9.14 1.77 29.97
C TYR A 511 10.14 0.99 29.11
N PHE A 512 11.08 1.69 28.50
CA PHE A 512 12.09 1.06 27.66
C PHE A 512 12.95 0.04 28.42
N GLU A 513 13.16 -1.13 27.81
CA GLU A 513 14.11 -2.13 28.31
C GLU A 513 15.53 -1.81 27.82
N LYS A 514 16.41 -1.38 28.72
CA LYS A 514 17.80 -1.10 28.39
C LYS A 514 18.59 -2.39 28.09
N PRO A 515 19.52 -2.37 27.11
CA PRO A 515 19.83 -1.26 26.21
C PRO A 515 18.78 -1.08 25.09
N TYR A 516 18.58 0.13 24.59
CA TYR A 516 17.64 0.39 23.50
C TYR A 516 18.15 1.52 22.61
N ASP A 517 17.68 1.54 21.37
CA ASP A 517 17.67 2.72 20.52
C ASP A 517 16.21 3.08 20.19
N ILE A 518 15.96 4.35 19.91
CA ILE A 518 14.66 4.82 19.44
C ILE A 518 14.69 4.92 17.92
N CYS A 519 13.55 4.68 17.28
CA CYS A 519 13.45 4.98 15.86
C CYS A 519 13.60 6.49 15.62
N ASP A 520 13.86 6.85 14.37
CA ASP A 520 13.99 8.26 14.00
C ASP A 520 12.72 9.02 14.41
N PRO A 521 12.81 10.05 15.27
CA PRO A 521 11.62 10.73 15.75
C PRO A 521 11.00 11.67 14.70
N TYR A 522 11.65 11.85 13.53
CA TYR A 522 11.21 12.80 12.50
C TYR A 522 10.74 12.15 11.19
N SER A 523 10.89 10.84 10.97
CA SER A 523 10.56 10.22 9.66
C SER A 523 9.07 10.01 9.41
N ASN A 524 8.26 10.13 10.46
CA ASN A 524 6.80 10.05 10.44
C ASN A 524 6.23 11.17 11.33
N PRO A 525 4.98 11.61 11.11
CA PRO A 525 4.39 12.66 11.93
C PRO A 525 4.27 12.25 13.41
N GLN A 526 3.95 10.98 13.68
CA GLN A 526 3.88 10.36 15.00
C GLN A 526 5.09 9.43 15.27
N ALA A 527 5.20 8.93 16.50
CA ALA A 527 6.25 7.97 16.84
C ALA A 527 6.14 6.69 15.98
N GLN A 528 7.29 6.08 15.68
CA GLN A 528 7.36 4.85 14.90
C GLN A 528 8.14 3.76 15.64
N GLU A 529 7.84 2.49 15.36
CA GLU A 529 8.59 1.33 15.82
C GLU A 529 8.84 0.38 14.63
N LEU A 530 10.10 -0.07 14.47
CA LEU A 530 10.52 -0.89 13.35
C LEU A 530 11.07 -2.23 13.83
N VAL A 531 10.66 -3.31 13.16
CA VAL A 531 11.29 -4.62 13.24
C VAL A 531 11.72 -5.03 11.83
N GLN A 532 13.02 -4.95 11.56
CA GLN A 532 13.61 -5.35 10.29
C GLN A 532 14.26 -6.73 10.44
N ILE A 533 13.90 -7.66 9.58
CA ILE A 533 14.38 -9.05 9.56
C ILE A 533 15.12 -9.38 8.27
N LEU A 534 15.92 -10.44 8.31
CA LEU A 534 16.75 -10.92 7.21
C LEU A 534 16.44 -12.38 6.87
N PRO A 535 16.74 -12.84 5.63
CA PRO A 535 16.66 -14.24 5.24
C PRO A 535 17.33 -15.16 6.26
N HIS A 536 16.56 -16.11 6.80
CA HIS A 536 17.01 -17.00 7.86
C HIS A 536 16.10 -18.23 7.98
N PRO A 537 16.61 -19.43 8.36
CA PRO A 537 15.79 -20.62 8.56
C PRO A 537 14.67 -20.47 9.59
N GLU A 538 14.83 -19.54 10.54
CA GLU A 538 13.82 -19.22 11.55
C GLU A 538 12.48 -18.74 10.95
N TRP A 539 12.56 -18.13 9.75
CA TRP A 539 11.43 -17.56 9.03
C TRP A 539 10.95 -18.46 7.88
N ALA A 540 11.76 -19.41 7.44
CA ALA A 540 11.48 -20.28 6.29
C ALA A 540 10.19 -21.11 6.48
N ILE A 541 9.84 -21.46 7.73
CA ILE A 541 8.59 -22.16 8.05
C ILE A 541 7.33 -21.38 7.63
N HIS A 542 7.46 -20.06 7.44
CA HIS A 542 6.39 -19.15 7.03
C HIS A 542 6.48 -18.78 5.54
N GLY A 543 7.26 -19.52 4.75
CA GLY A 543 7.45 -19.28 3.32
C GLY A 543 8.48 -18.20 2.97
N TYR A 544 9.09 -17.55 3.97
CA TYR A 544 10.10 -16.51 3.76
C TYR A 544 11.46 -17.09 3.30
N PRO A 545 12.36 -16.26 2.73
CA PRO A 545 13.71 -16.66 2.36
C PRO A 545 14.48 -17.36 3.48
N GLU A 546 15.01 -18.55 3.21
CA GLU A 546 15.80 -19.33 4.18
C GLU A 546 17.23 -18.80 4.28
N LYS A 547 17.81 -18.35 3.16
CA LYS A 547 19.19 -17.87 3.08
C LYS A 547 19.29 -16.61 2.24
N LYS A 548 20.37 -15.85 2.46
CA LYS A 548 20.69 -14.67 1.65
C LYS A 548 20.79 -15.04 0.17
N GLY A 549 20.14 -14.23 -0.67
CA GLY A 549 20.13 -14.42 -2.13
C GLY A 549 18.91 -15.16 -2.68
N ASP A 550 18.12 -15.84 -1.83
CA ASP A 550 16.82 -16.38 -2.27
C ASP A 550 15.88 -15.22 -2.65
N GLY A 551 15.30 -15.29 -3.85
CA GLY A 551 14.43 -14.24 -4.39
C GLY A 551 15.15 -13.02 -4.92
N TRP A 552 16.48 -13.05 -5.01
CA TRP A 552 17.27 -11.92 -5.46
C TRP A 552 17.46 -11.95 -6.99
N ILE A 553 18.40 -11.15 -7.50
CA ILE A 553 18.66 -10.98 -8.93
C ILE A 553 18.93 -12.33 -9.61
N GLY A 554 18.15 -12.62 -10.66
CA GLY A 554 18.21 -13.88 -11.42
C GLY A 554 17.42 -15.05 -10.81
N ASP A 555 16.69 -14.80 -9.72
CA ASP A 555 15.91 -15.78 -8.97
C ASP A 555 14.47 -15.29 -8.75
N SER A 556 13.79 -15.01 -9.88
CA SER A 556 12.38 -14.63 -9.88
C SER A 556 11.51 -15.73 -9.28
N ARG A 557 10.61 -15.38 -8.35
CA ARG A 557 9.78 -16.34 -7.62
C ARG A 557 8.38 -15.81 -7.35
N THR A 558 7.43 -16.74 -7.29
CA THR A 558 6.14 -16.51 -6.64
C THR A 558 6.26 -16.93 -5.17
N TRP A 559 5.98 -16.00 -4.28
CA TRP A 559 6.00 -16.16 -2.84
C TRP A 559 4.60 -16.44 -2.33
N GLU A 560 4.48 -17.37 -1.39
CA GLU A 560 3.30 -17.59 -0.56
C GLU A 560 3.76 -17.50 0.90
N LEU A 561 3.48 -16.36 1.52
CA LEU A 561 4.04 -15.97 2.81
C LEU A 561 2.97 -16.02 3.89
N ASP A 562 3.22 -16.74 4.98
CA ASP A 562 2.40 -16.69 6.19
C ASP A 562 2.79 -15.46 7.02
N VAL A 563 2.44 -14.28 6.47
CA VAL A 563 2.78 -12.99 7.05
C VAL A 563 2.13 -12.82 8.42
N GLY A 564 0.92 -13.35 8.60
CA GLY A 564 0.23 -13.35 9.88
C GLY A 564 0.98 -14.13 10.95
N ALA A 565 1.34 -15.39 10.70
CA ALA A 565 2.04 -16.20 11.68
C ALA A 565 3.43 -15.63 11.99
N LEU A 566 4.19 -15.18 10.99
CA LEU A 566 5.50 -14.56 11.22
C LEU A 566 5.37 -13.31 12.09
N SER A 567 4.52 -12.36 11.68
CA SER A 567 4.38 -11.08 12.36
C SER A 567 3.87 -11.23 13.80
N SER A 568 3.14 -12.30 14.12
CA SER A 568 2.70 -12.61 15.49
C SER A 568 3.84 -12.97 16.45
N ARG A 569 4.97 -13.46 15.91
CA ARG A 569 6.16 -13.88 16.67
C ARG A 569 7.15 -12.73 16.91
N LEU A 570 6.98 -11.62 16.20
CA LEU A 570 7.84 -10.44 16.35
C LEU A 570 7.50 -9.65 17.61
N TYR A 571 8.55 -9.06 18.19
CA TYR A 571 8.43 -8.16 19.33
C TYR A 571 7.96 -6.78 18.87
N PHE A 572 6.90 -6.28 19.50
CA PHE A 572 6.48 -4.88 19.43
C PHE A 572 6.26 -4.38 20.85
N TYR A 573 6.70 -3.17 21.13
CA TYR A 573 6.63 -2.54 22.43
C TYR A 573 5.18 -2.31 22.86
N GLN A 574 4.93 -2.57 24.14
CA GLN A 574 3.65 -2.39 24.82
C GLN A 574 3.93 -1.93 26.25
N ASP A 575 3.20 -0.92 26.75
CA ASP A 575 3.30 -0.47 28.13
C ASP A 575 2.93 -1.64 29.09
N PRO A 576 3.74 -1.95 30.12
CA PRO A 576 3.46 -3.03 31.05
C PRO A 576 2.09 -2.88 31.74
N GLY A 577 1.37 -3.99 31.89
CA GLY A 577 0.06 -4.02 32.55
C GLY A 577 -1.11 -3.51 31.69
N THR A 578 -0.88 -3.18 30.42
CA THR A 578 -1.94 -2.76 29.50
C THR A 578 -2.52 -3.95 28.72
N LYS A 579 -3.67 -3.74 28.08
CA LYS A 579 -4.31 -4.78 27.25
C LYS A 579 -3.44 -5.04 26.02
N PRO A 580 -3.19 -6.29 25.62
CA PRO A 580 -2.46 -6.58 24.39
C PRO A 580 -3.12 -5.92 23.17
N ALA A 581 -2.32 -5.25 22.34
CA ALA A 581 -2.78 -4.70 21.07
C ALA A 581 -3.27 -5.81 20.12
N ARG A 582 -4.28 -5.49 19.31
CA ARG A 582 -4.63 -6.28 18.13
C ARG A 582 -3.71 -5.86 16.98
N ARG A 583 -3.12 -6.82 16.27
CA ARG A 583 -2.19 -6.56 15.16
C ARG A 583 -2.93 -6.61 13.84
N ILE A 584 -3.62 -5.50 13.53
CA ILE A 584 -4.40 -5.32 12.30
C ILE A 584 -3.55 -4.52 11.32
N TRP A 585 -3.25 -5.06 10.14
CA TRP A 585 -2.33 -4.42 9.19
C TRP A 585 -3.12 -3.65 8.13
N SER A 586 -2.86 -2.34 8.02
CA SER A 586 -3.56 -1.44 7.10
C SER A 586 -2.79 -1.22 5.80
N SER A 587 -1.53 -1.65 5.72
CA SER A 587 -0.68 -1.44 4.55
C SER A 587 0.26 -2.62 4.35
N ILE A 588 0.36 -3.11 3.10
CA ILE A 588 1.26 -4.21 2.71
C ILE A 588 2.01 -3.77 1.44
N ASN A 589 3.34 -3.72 1.55
CA ASN A 589 4.21 -3.01 0.63
C ASN A 589 5.29 -3.93 0.07
N VAL A 590 5.69 -3.67 -1.16
CA VAL A 590 6.86 -4.28 -1.80
C VAL A 590 7.62 -3.23 -2.58
N GLY A 591 8.95 -3.27 -2.50
CA GLY A 591 9.81 -2.37 -3.24
C GLY A 591 11.08 -2.07 -2.47
N THR A 592 11.68 -0.91 -2.70
CA THR A 592 13.05 -0.66 -2.23
C THR A 592 13.25 0.74 -1.69
N GLU A 593 14.11 0.81 -0.69
CA GLU A 593 14.72 2.01 -0.16
C GLU A 593 16.20 2.00 -0.51
N ILE A 594 16.64 2.87 -1.42
CA ILE A 594 18.06 3.06 -1.68
C ILE A 594 18.58 4.01 -0.61
N TYR A 595 19.27 3.46 0.39
CA TYR A 595 19.78 4.23 1.52
C TYR A 595 21.14 4.86 1.21
N VAL A 596 21.20 6.20 1.28
CA VAL A 596 22.40 7.05 1.21
C VAL A 596 23.51 6.48 0.31
N SER A 597 23.38 6.70 -1.00
CA SER A 597 24.43 6.33 -1.96
C SER A 597 25.32 7.51 -2.36
N GLN A 598 26.63 7.25 -2.48
CA GLN A 598 27.60 8.21 -3.01
C GLN A 598 27.64 8.24 -4.55
N ALA A 599 27.09 7.20 -5.20
CA ALA A 599 26.95 7.09 -6.64
C ALA A 599 25.46 7.10 -7.03
N GLY A 600 25.16 7.47 -8.27
CA GLY A 600 23.81 7.27 -8.81
C GLY A 600 23.54 5.76 -8.92
N GLU A 601 22.78 5.22 -7.97
CA GLU A 601 22.40 3.82 -7.93
C GLU A 601 21.04 3.64 -8.60
N THR A 602 20.83 2.50 -9.24
CA THR A 602 19.54 2.18 -9.85
C THR A 602 19.01 0.87 -9.30
N ALA A 603 17.71 0.77 -9.07
CA ALA A 603 17.00 -0.46 -8.81
C ALA A 603 15.90 -0.64 -9.85
N GLU A 604 15.69 -1.87 -10.31
CA GLU A 604 14.68 -2.23 -11.29
C GLU A 604 14.08 -3.58 -10.90
N TRP A 605 12.75 -3.66 -10.83
CA TRP A 605 12.04 -4.89 -10.46
C TRP A 605 10.62 -4.91 -11.03
N THR A 606 9.99 -6.08 -11.02
CA THR A 606 8.58 -6.22 -11.35
C THR A 606 7.80 -6.96 -10.29
N VAL A 607 6.54 -6.60 -10.11
CA VAL A 607 5.58 -7.25 -9.21
C VAL A 607 4.35 -7.66 -10.02
N SER A 608 3.89 -8.90 -9.84
CA SER A 608 2.63 -9.42 -10.37
C SER A 608 1.96 -10.39 -9.40
N ASP A 609 0.76 -10.85 -9.73
CA ASP A 609 0.02 -11.90 -9.00
C ASP A 609 -0.18 -11.59 -7.50
N PHE A 610 -0.18 -10.31 -7.13
CA PHE A 610 -0.27 -9.87 -5.74
C PHE A 610 -1.69 -10.09 -5.21
N ASP A 611 -1.82 -10.83 -4.12
CA ASP A 611 -3.04 -11.03 -3.35
C ASP A 611 -2.76 -11.04 -1.83
N VAL A 612 -3.78 -10.69 -1.05
CA VAL A 612 -3.78 -10.75 0.42
C VAL A 612 -4.93 -11.65 0.82
N LEU A 613 -4.63 -12.76 1.47
CA LEU A 613 -5.59 -13.82 1.77
C LEU A 613 -5.89 -13.85 3.27
N VAL A 614 -7.16 -13.77 3.63
CA VAL A 614 -7.62 -13.76 5.02
C VAL A 614 -8.62 -14.88 5.24
N SER A 615 -8.57 -15.54 6.39
CA SER A 615 -9.55 -16.58 6.72
C SER A 615 -10.97 -16.00 6.74
N GLY A 616 -11.94 -16.75 6.20
CA GLY A 616 -13.36 -16.44 6.34
C GLY A 616 -13.73 -16.31 7.82
N GLU A 617 -14.55 -15.32 8.17
CA GLU A 617 -15.14 -15.29 9.50
C GLU A 617 -16.00 -16.54 9.65
N ALA A 618 -15.68 -17.39 10.62
CA ALA A 618 -16.64 -18.37 11.08
C ALA A 618 -17.84 -17.57 11.61
N THR A 619 -18.90 -17.46 10.80
CA THR A 619 -20.19 -16.96 11.28
C THR A 619 -20.48 -17.67 12.60
N PRO A 620 -20.71 -16.94 13.71
CA PRO A 620 -21.11 -17.57 14.95
C PRO A 620 -22.38 -18.34 14.62
N LYS A 621 -22.30 -19.69 14.60
CA LYS A 621 -23.51 -20.51 14.53
C LYS A 621 -24.36 -20.03 15.70
N GLY A 622 -25.50 -19.43 15.36
CA GLY A 622 -26.44 -18.91 16.34
C GLY A 622 -26.61 -19.95 17.43
N LYS A 623 -26.49 -19.51 18.68
CA LYS A 623 -26.90 -20.32 19.84
C LYS A 623 -28.36 -20.70 19.60
N GLY A 624 -28.57 -21.90 19.06
CA GLY A 624 -29.86 -22.55 19.07
C GLY A 624 -30.23 -22.75 20.52
N SER A 625 -31.29 -22.07 20.95
CA SER A 625 -31.92 -22.28 22.24
C SER A 625 -32.28 -23.77 22.38
N TYR A 626 -31.74 -24.40 23.41
CA TYR A 626 -32.37 -25.50 24.14
C TYR A 626 -32.20 -25.23 25.63
#